data_AF-A0A931A4Q4-F1
#
_entry.id   AF-A0A931A4Q4-F1
#
_cell.length_a   1.000
_cell.length_b   1.000
_cell.length_c   1.000
_cell.angle_alpha   90.00
_cell.angle_beta   90.00
_cell.angle_gamma   90.00
#
_symmetry.space_group_name_H-M   'P 1'
#
loop_
_entity.id
_entity.type
_entity.pdbx_description
1 polymer ?
#
loop_
_entity_poly.entity_id
_entity_poly.type
_entity_poly.pdbx_seq_one_letter_code
_entity_poly.pdbx_strand_id
1 'polypeptide(L)' 'MRIRLEGNRAELTLSMIHLRQIFTVTSMSRAFPDRNRARNYRLYVTITPRKGH' A
#
# COMPACT_ATOMS: atom_id res chain seq x y z
N MET A 1 10.93 5.81 3.25
CA MET A 1 9.80 5.81 4.22
C MET A 1 9.03 4.51 4.07
N ARG A 2 8.50 3.93 5.15
CA ARG A 2 7.65 2.72 5.06
C ARG A 2 6.25 3.06 5.58
N ILE A 3 5.23 2.70 4.81
CA ILE A 3 3.84 2.93 5.16
C ILE A 3 3.07 1.60 5.19
N ARG A 4 1.93 1.61 5.88
CA ARG A 4 1.00 0.48 5.95
C ARG A 4 -0.30 0.89 5.29
N LEU A 5 -0.72 0.13 4.29
CA LEU A 5 -2.05 0.23 3.69
C LEU A 5 -2.93 -0.85 4.32
N GLU A 6 -4.14 -0.48 4.69
CA GLU A 6 -5.15 -1.39 5.25
C GLU A 6 -6.47 -1.18 4.53
N GLY A 7 -7.13 -2.28 4.20
CA GLY A 7 -8.44 -2.23 3.55
C GLY A 7 -8.74 -3.53 2.81
N ASN A 8 -9.86 -3.54 2.11
CA ASN A 8 -10.18 -4.63 1.20
C ASN A 8 -9.30 -4.58 -0.06
N ARG A 9 -9.36 -5.62 -0.90
CA ARG A 9 -8.50 -5.73 -2.10
C ARG A 9 -8.67 -4.56 -3.08
N ALA A 10 -9.88 -4.04 -3.24
CA ALA A 10 -10.16 -2.91 -4.13
C ALA A 10 -9.56 -1.62 -3.58
N GLU A 11 -9.76 -1.35 -2.28
CA GLU A 11 -9.19 -0.18 -1.59
C GLU A 11 -7.66 -0.17 -1.62
N LEU A 12 -7.03 -1.34 -1.40
CA LEU A 12 -5.57 -1.46 -1.50
C LEU A 12 -5.06 -1.19 -2.91
N THR A 13 -5.79 -1.67 -3.93
CA THR A 13 -5.42 -1.44 -5.34
C THR A 13 -5.53 0.04 -5.69
N LEU A 14 -6.65 0.68 -5.33
CA LEU A 14 -6.87 2.11 -5.55
C LEU A 14 -5.80 2.96 -4.83
N SER A 15 -5.54 2.63 -3.57
CA SER A 15 -4.51 3.28 -2.76
C SER A 15 -3.13 3.16 -3.40
N MET A 16 -2.78 1.98 -3.94
CA MET A 16 -1.52 1.75 -4.63
C MET A 16 -1.40 2.57 -5.93
N ILE A 17 -2.49 2.71 -6.69
CA ILE A 17 -2.53 3.54 -7.90
C ILE A 17 -2.23 4.99 -7.53
N HIS A 18 -2.92 5.53 -6.54
CA HIS A 18 -2.72 6.92 -6.10
C HIS A 18 -1.32 7.14 -5.51
N LEU A 19 -0.84 6.21 -4.69
CA LEU A 19 0.49 6.28 -4.08
C LEU A 19 1.60 6.40 -5.14
N ARG A 20 1.46 5.69 -6.27
CA ARG A 20 2.44 5.70 -7.36
C ARG A 20 2.43 6.98 -8.20
N GLN A 21 1.41 7.82 -8.07
CA GLN A 21 1.38 9.14 -8.72
C GLN A 21 2.38 10.09 -8.04
N ILE A 22 2.50 10.00 -6.71
CA ILE A 22 3.26 10.93 -5.87
C ILE A 22 4.62 10.33 -5.45
N PHE A 23 4.68 9.01 -5.22
CA PHE A 23 5.85 8.33 -4.70
C PHE A 23 6.34 7.20 -5.61
N THR A 24 7.64 6.93 -5.56
CA THR A 24 8.21 5.69 -6.12
C THR A 24 8.11 4.59 -5.07
N VAL A 25 7.38 3.52 -5.39
CA VAL A 25 7.34 2.30 -4.58
C VAL A 25 8.59 1.48 -4.87
N THR A 26 9.43 1.26 -3.85
CA THR A 26 10.71 0.55 -3.97
C THR A 26 10.62 -0.90 -3.50
N SER A 27 9.70 -1.20 -2.59
CA SER A 27 9.46 -2.56 -2.11
C SER A 27 8.06 -2.70 -1.53
N MET A 28 7.53 -3.92 -1.55
CA MET A 28 6.20 -4.23 -1.05
C MET A 28 6.18 -5.63 -0.43
N SER A 29 5.49 -5.78 0.70
CA SER A 29 5.23 -7.09 1.30
C SER A 29 4.15 -7.85 0.55
N ARG A 30 3.96 -9.14 0.87
CA ARG A 30 2.72 -9.84 0.52
C ARG A 30 1.54 -9.19 1.25
N ALA A 31 0.34 -9.28 0.67
CA ALA A 31 -0.89 -8.90 1.38
C ALA A 31 -1.20 -9.95 2.46
N PHE A 32 -1.37 -9.50 3.70
CA PHE A 32 -1.69 -10.36 4.84
C PHE A 32 -3.14 -10.13 5.27
N PRO A 33 -3.97 -11.18 5.41
CA PRO A 33 -5.34 -11.00 5.89
C PRO A 33 -5.35 -10.54 7.35
N ASP A 34 -6.26 -9.61 7.67
CA ASP A 34 -6.53 -9.21 9.04
C ASP A 34 -7.36 -10.30 9.74
N ARG A 35 -6.85 -10.85 10.84
CA ARG A 35 -7.53 -11.92 11.60
C ARG A 35 -8.81 -11.44 12.26
N ASN A 36 -8.92 -10.15 12.58
CA ASN A 36 -10.07 -9.58 13.27
C ASN A 36 -11.12 -9.05 12.29
N ARG A 37 -10.77 -8.90 11.01
CA ARG A 37 -11.66 -8.35 9.98
C ARG A 37 -11.58 -9.17 8.71
N ALA A 38 -12.54 -10.08 8.53
CA ALA A 38 -12.66 -10.85 7.30
C ALA A 38 -12.65 -9.93 6.07
N ARG A 39 -11.91 -10.33 5.03
CA ARG A 39 -11.73 -9.59 3.76
C ARG A 39 -10.94 -8.28 3.84
N ASN A 40 -10.45 -7.89 5.01
CA ASN A 40 -9.44 -6.83 5.11
C ASN A 40 -8.04 -7.42 5.04
N TYR A 41 -7.14 -6.67 4.42
CA TYR A 41 -5.76 -7.03 4.21
C TYR A 41 -4.87 -5.89 4.63
N ARG A 42 -3.67 -6.23 5.07
CA ARG A 42 -2.60 -5.30 5.41
C ARG A 42 -1.46 -5.48 4.42
N LEU A 43 -0.94 -4.37 3.93
CA LEU A 43 0.14 -4.32 2.97
C LEU A 43 1.17 -3.30 3.42
N TYR A 44 2.43 -3.73 3.55
CA TYR A 44 3.52 -2.82 3.88
C TYR A 44 4.24 -2.41 2.61
N VAL A 45 4.42 -1.11 2.43
CA VAL A 45 5.01 -0.54 1.23
C VAL A 45 6.15 0.37 1.63
N THR A 46 7.32 0.16 1.03
CA THR A 46 8.44 1.08 1.15
C THR A 46 8.39 2.04 -0.03
N ILE A 47 8.41 3.33 0.28
CA ILE A 47 8.32 4.42 -0.69
C ILE A 47 9.46 5.41 -0.54
N THR A 48 9.78 6.05 -1.66
CA THR A 48 10.66 7.21 -1.75
C THR A 48 9.93 8.35 -2.47
N PRO A 49 10.12 9.61 -2.07
CA PRO A 49 9.59 10.76 -2.81
C PRO A 49 10.02 10.70 -4.28
N ARG A 50 9.09 10.95 -5.20
CA ARG A 50 9.41 11.07 -6.62
C ARG A 50 10.00 12.46 -6.84
N LYS A 51 11.23 12.56 -7.34
CA LYS A 51 11.83 13.86 -7.67
C LYS A 51 11.05 14.49 -8.81
N GLY A 52 10.48 15.67 -8.59
CA GLY A 52 9.73 16.43 -9.61
C GLY A 52 8.24 16.64 -9.33
N HIS A 53 7.78 16.38 -8.09
CA HIS A 53 6.47 16.79 -7.60
C HIS A 53 6.62 17.58 -6.30
#